data_AF-A0A5C8GH56-F1
#
_entry.id   AF-A0A5C8GH56-F1
#
_cell.length_a   1.000
_cell.length_b   1.000
_cell.length_c   1.000
_cell.angle_alpha   90.00
_cell.angle_beta   90.00
_cell.angle_gamma   90.00
#
_symmetry.space_group_name_H-M   'P 1'
#
loop_
_entity.id
_entity.type
_entity.pdbx_description
1 polymer ?
#
loop_
_entity_poly.entity_id
_entity_poly.type
_entity_poly.pdbx_seq_one_letter_code
_entity_poly.pdbx_strand_id
1 'polypeptide(L)'
;MRKIFLTAIALLSMASASVFGMYGVDTDWIFFLTHGNQFRARLDQLGFTLGNDTIKGTFGFDNNTSYGGVYGNLLSKASATSTPAEGGTSGNEYNFRPSISMGLGYTSSLISVGVGYNVTLGPRVKKYNGNATQTKLVQQAAHTPVLVLNAMDNAFRMAIPIQVYVMNDKDATGTKTSINAVSVDSQFRYYTGLDMLPQIRLYLKFGHHDSETKLADVTTTKMKAETFGFDFRLHFGAMVEEVALQPIVKIQFNTALGKNHNTTKIQAINILKSDRSTLNYLLKNDKNPYELKIIPALGISANSDIVSLYLEPSLGLKITGSASKNVKEAYDLGYGVYAEIYITPLKNLEWYFEANIGNVGNTEGLAFAGTTGITWYLPAL
;
A
#
# COMPACT_ATOMS: atom_id res chain seq x y z
N MET A 1 24.78 -7.99 29.80
CA MET A 1 24.22 -6.68 29.41
C MET A 1 24.03 -6.53 27.90
N ARG A 2 25.06 -6.71 27.03
CA ARG A 2 24.93 -6.63 25.55
C ARG A 2 23.76 -7.44 24.93
N LYS A 3 23.53 -8.69 25.34
CA LYS A 3 22.44 -9.54 24.78
C LYS A 3 21.02 -9.06 25.06
N ILE A 4 20.80 -8.27 26.13
CA ILE A 4 19.47 -7.73 26.48
C ILE A 4 19.12 -6.53 25.60
N PHE A 5 20.14 -5.76 25.17
CA PHE A 5 19.96 -4.64 24.24
C PHE A 5 19.49 -5.10 22.85
N LEU A 6 19.94 -6.27 22.36
CA LEU A 6 19.53 -6.83 21.06
C LEU A 6 18.03 -7.14 21.00
N THR A 7 17.53 -7.84 22.02
CA THR A 7 16.11 -8.18 22.10
C THR A 7 15.28 -6.92 22.26
N ALA A 8 15.76 -5.94 23.03
CA ALA A 8 15.10 -4.65 23.17
C ALA A 8 15.04 -3.88 21.83
N ILE A 9 16.11 -3.71 21.06
CA ILE A 9 16.07 -2.98 19.78
C ILE A 9 15.21 -3.70 18.74
N ALA A 10 15.28 -5.03 18.66
CA ALA A 10 14.43 -5.80 17.77
C ALA A 10 12.95 -5.73 18.19
N LEU A 11 12.65 -5.84 19.49
CA LEU A 11 11.29 -5.68 20.03
C LEU A 11 10.79 -4.24 19.90
N LEU A 12 11.63 -3.24 20.15
CA LEU A 12 11.30 -1.81 20.02
C LEU A 12 11.06 -1.45 18.56
N SER A 13 11.91 -1.88 17.61
CA SER A 13 11.69 -1.64 16.17
C SER A 13 10.55 -2.48 15.57
N MET A 14 10.15 -3.56 16.23
CA MET A 14 8.93 -4.31 15.93
C MET A 14 7.68 -3.69 16.57
N ALA A 15 7.79 -3.08 17.75
CA ALA A 15 6.71 -2.46 18.51
C ALA A 15 6.42 -1.02 18.06
N SER A 16 7.45 -0.24 17.72
CA SER A 16 7.36 1.15 17.28
C SER A 16 7.18 1.28 15.76
N ALA A 17 6.60 0.25 15.14
CA ALA A 17 6.17 0.22 13.75
C ALA A 17 4.89 -0.65 13.62
N SER A 18 4.13 -0.79 14.73
CA SER A 18 3.01 -1.72 14.86
C SER A 18 1.72 -1.16 14.26
N VAL A 19 1.75 -0.82 12.97
CA VAL A 19 0.53 -0.65 12.15
C VAL A 19 -0.03 -2.03 11.81
N PHE A 20 -0.40 -2.78 12.84
CA PHE A 20 -0.55 -4.24 12.79
C PHE A 20 -1.96 -4.75 12.97
N GLY A 21 -2.69 -4.92 11.88
CA GLY A 21 -4.05 -5.44 11.89
C GLY A 21 -4.88 -4.80 10.80
N MET A 22 -5.53 -5.67 10.03
CA MET A 22 -6.28 -5.36 8.81
C MET A 22 -5.43 -4.89 7.65
N TYR A 23 -5.37 -5.76 6.67
CA TYR A 23 -4.39 -5.65 5.62
C TYR A 23 -5.01 -5.00 4.39
N GLY A 24 -4.33 -4.01 3.86
CA GLY A 24 -4.71 -3.38 2.61
C GLY A 24 -4.32 -4.21 1.39
N VAL A 25 -4.26 -3.53 0.26
CA VAL A 25 -3.82 -4.08 -1.04
C VAL A 25 -2.31 -4.04 -1.25
N ASP A 26 -1.58 -3.71 -0.19
CA ASP A 26 -0.14 -3.50 -0.17
C ASP A 26 0.55 -4.57 0.69
N THR A 27 1.74 -4.25 1.17
CA THR A 27 2.65 -5.19 1.82
C THR A 27 2.38 -5.36 3.31
N ASP A 28 1.36 -4.71 3.88
CA ASP A 28 1.05 -4.84 5.31
C ASP A 28 0.73 -6.28 5.72
N TRP A 29 0.31 -7.11 4.75
CA TRP A 29 0.20 -8.56 4.87
C TRP A 29 1.46 -9.26 5.40
N ILE A 30 2.66 -8.66 5.27
CA ILE A 30 3.93 -9.24 5.76
C ILE A 30 3.92 -9.57 7.25
N PHE A 31 2.99 -8.98 8.00
CA PHE A 31 2.86 -9.20 9.43
C PHE A 31 1.74 -10.18 9.81
N PHE A 32 0.91 -10.62 8.86
CA PHE A 32 -0.28 -11.46 9.12
C PHE A 32 0.04 -12.70 9.94
N LEU A 33 1.08 -13.43 9.56
CA LEU A 33 1.47 -14.67 10.23
C LEU A 33 2.03 -14.42 11.65
N THR A 34 2.53 -13.21 11.93
CA THR A 34 3.12 -12.84 13.23
C THR A 34 2.16 -12.14 14.19
N HIS A 35 1.05 -11.58 13.71
CA HIS A 35 0.12 -10.89 14.59
C HIS A 35 -0.53 -11.83 15.59
N GLY A 36 -0.58 -11.43 16.86
CA GLY A 36 -1.40 -12.11 17.86
C GLY A 36 -2.89 -11.95 17.56
N ASN A 37 -3.72 -12.60 18.39
CA ASN A 37 -5.15 -12.37 18.32
C ASN A 37 -5.44 -10.91 18.68
N GLN A 38 -6.21 -10.24 17.85
CA GLN A 38 -6.48 -8.82 18.03
C GLN A 38 -7.76 -8.41 17.30
N PHE A 39 -8.46 -7.46 17.90
CA PHE A 39 -9.51 -6.67 17.29
C PHE A 39 -9.01 -5.25 17.09
N ARG A 40 -9.37 -4.63 15.97
CA ARG A 40 -8.92 -3.29 15.60
C ARG A 40 -10.09 -2.43 15.14
N ALA A 41 -10.13 -1.23 15.67
CA ALA A 41 -11.08 -0.18 15.31
C ALA A 41 -10.35 1.17 15.24
N ARG A 42 -9.97 1.56 14.03
CA ARG A 42 -9.33 2.83 13.66
C ARG A 42 -10.21 3.56 12.64
N LEU A 43 -9.93 4.83 12.41
CA LEU A 43 -10.75 5.70 11.55
C LEU A 43 -10.84 5.18 10.09
N ASP A 44 -9.83 4.48 9.61
CA ASP A 44 -9.76 3.87 8.29
C ASP A 44 -9.76 2.33 8.29
N GLN A 45 -9.81 1.69 9.47
CA GLN A 45 -9.65 0.25 9.62
C GLN A 45 -10.59 -0.33 10.70
N LEU A 46 -11.53 -1.21 10.32
CA LEU A 46 -12.28 -2.11 11.24
C LEU A 46 -12.18 -3.63 10.95
N GLY A 47 -11.77 -4.45 11.93
CA GLY A 47 -11.52 -5.89 11.68
C GLY A 47 -10.76 -6.63 12.79
N PHE A 48 -10.40 -7.88 12.51
CA PHE A 48 -9.73 -8.77 13.47
C PHE A 48 -8.76 -9.74 12.82
N THR A 49 -7.80 -10.20 13.61
CA THR A 49 -6.99 -11.40 13.34
C THR A 49 -7.17 -12.33 14.54
N LEU A 50 -7.53 -13.58 14.29
CA LEU A 50 -7.84 -14.58 15.33
C LEU A 50 -7.26 -15.93 14.94
N GLY A 51 -6.87 -16.73 15.91
CA GLY A 51 -6.31 -18.05 15.67
C GLY A 51 -5.72 -18.68 16.92
N ASN A 52 -5.07 -19.81 16.70
CA ASN A 52 -4.22 -20.49 17.65
C ASN A 52 -2.78 -20.55 17.11
N ASP A 53 -1.92 -21.36 17.73
CA ASP A 53 -0.51 -21.46 17.35
C ASP A 53 -0.26 -22.07 15.97
N THR A 54 -1.27 -22.72 15.38
CA THR A 54 -1.16 -23.44 14.10
C THR A 54 -1.95 -22.80 12.97
N ILE A 55 -3.16 -22.30 13.25
CA ILE A 55 -4.08 -21.75 12.24
C ILE A 55 -4.51 -20.36 12.67
N LYS A 56 -4.43 -19.42 11.73
CA LYS A 56 -4.82 -18.02 11.93
C LYS A 56 -5.67 -17.53 10.78
N GLY A 57 -6.75 -16.84 11.11
CA GLY A 57 -7.65 -16.18 10.17
C GLY A 57 -7.67 -14.68 10.41
N THR A 58 -8.01 -13.92 9.37
CA THR A 58 -8.23 -12.48 9.46
C THR A 58 -9.39 -12.06 8.59
N PHE A 59 -10.10 -11.02 9.02
CA PHE A 59 -11.11 -10.34 8.22
C PHE A 59 -11.17 -8.86 8.61
N GLY A 60 -11.31 -7.97 7.63
CA GLY A 60 -11.47 -6.54 7.94
C GLY A 60 -11.60 -5.63 6.71
N PHE A 61 -11.86 -4.36 6.98
CA PHE A 61 -12.01 -3.28 6.00
C PHE A 61 -10.91 -2.23 6.09
N ASP A 62 -9.98 -2.17 5.15
CA ASP A 62 -8.95 -1.14 5.11
C ASP A 62 -9.31 -0.04 4.09
N ASN A 63 -9.25 1.21 4.52
CA ASN A 63 -9.56 2.38 3.71
C ASN A 63 -8.32 3.22 3.43
N ASN A 64 -7.32 2.59 2.82
CA ASN A 64 -6.08 3.24 2.46
C ASN A 64 -6.28 4.35 1.41
N THR A 65 -5.97 5.58 1.78
CA THR A 65 -6.09 6.79 0.94
C THR A 65 -5.20 6.72 -0.30
N SER A 66 -4.03 6.08 -0.20
CA SER A 66 -3.10 5.86 -1.33
C SER A 66 -3.68 4.90 -2.37
N TYR A 67 -4.65 4.08 -1.96
CA TYR A 67 -5.42 3.20 -2.83
C TYR A 67 -6.88 3.65 -2.91
N GLY A 68 -7.10 4.97 -2.80
CA GLY A 68 -8.34 5.73 -3.02
C GLY A 68 -9.48 5.48 -2.02
N GLY A 69 -9.14 5.15 -0.78
CA GLY A 69 -10.01 5.41 0.36
C GLY A 69 -10.15 6.90 0.66
N VAL A 70 -11.14 7.27 1.45
CA VAL A 70 -11.32 8.65 1.93
C VAL A 70 -10.70 8.78 3.30
N TYR A 71 -9.79 9.74 3.46
CA TYR A 71 -9.04 9.94 4.69
C TYR A 71 -9.95 9.88 5.94
N GLY A 72 -9.62 8.98 6.87
CA GLY A 72 -10.31 8.80 8.14
C GLY A 72 -11.78 8.38 8.04
N ASN A 73 -12.23 7.80 6.92
CA ASN A 73 -13.64 7.49 6.75
C ASN A 73 -13.95 6.25 5.87
N LEU A 74 -14.41 5.17 6.49
CA LEU A 74 -14.96 3.97 5.81
C LEU A 74 -16.23 4.25 4.97
N LEU A 75 -16.97 5.33 5.28
CA LEU A 75 -18.25 5.73 4.69
C LEU A 75 -18.24 7.21 4.28
N SER A 76 -17.84 7.51 3.05
CA SER A 76 -17.76 8.90 2.57
C SER A 76 -19.07 9.39 1.93
N LYS A 77 -19.41 10.68 2.08
CA LYS A 77 -20.49 11.29 1.31
C LYS A 77 -20.06 11.39 -0.16
N ALA A 78 -20.93 11.02 -1.10
CA ALA A 78 -20.69 11.21 -2.53
C ALA A 78 -20.51 12.70 -2.82
N SER A 79 -19.48 13.04 -3.60
CA SER A 79 -19.20 14.41 -4.01
C SER A 79 -20.39 15.00 -4.75
N ALA A 80 -20.71 16.28 -4.52
CA ALA A 80 -21.79 17.00 -5.22
C ALA A 80 -21.57 17.08 -6.75
N THR A 81 -20.36 16.74 -7.23
CA THR A 81 -19.95 16.74 -8.64
C THR A 81 -20.07 15.37 -9.33
N SER A 82 -20.41 14.28 -8.63
CA SER A 82 -20.72 13.03 -9.31
C SER A 82 -22.10 13.17 -9.97
N THR A 83 -22.14 13.11 -11.31
CA THR A 83 -23.40 12.91 -12.05
C THR A 83 -24.17 11.79 -11.39
N PRO A 84 -25.44 12.03 -10.97
CA PRO A 84 -26.22 11.00 -10.31
C PRO A 84 -26.27 9.74 -11.17
N ALA A 85 -26.18 8.57 -10.53
CA ALA A 85 -26.75 7.40 -11.14
C ALA A 85 -28.23 7.71 -11.42
N GLU A 86 -28.72 7.43 -12.63
CA GLU A 86 -30.13 7.66 -12.98
C GLU A 86 -31.05 7.11 -11.89
N GLY A 87 -31.84 8.00 -11.27
CA GLY A 87 -32.74 7.71 -10.14
C GLY A 87 -32.29 8.28 -8.79
N GLY A 88 -31.05 8.74 -8.64
CA GLY A 88 -30.55 9.37 -7.42
C GLY A 88 -30.71 10.89 -7.43
N THR A 89 -31.23 11.48 -6.35
CA THR A 89 -31.15 12.93 -6.13
C THR A 89 -29.69 13.28 -5.84
N SER A 90 -29.10 14.18 -6.62
CA SER A 90 -27.80 14.80 -6.31
C SER A 90 -27.83 15.32 -4.87
N GLY A 91 -27.09 14.69 -3.96
CA GLY A 91 -26.89 15.25 -2.62
C GLY A 91 -26.67 14.30 -1.44
N ASN A 92 -27.07 13.01 -1.49
CA ASN A 92 -27.14 12.18 -0.26
C ASN A 92 -26.65 10.71 -0.37
N GLU A 93 -25.96 10.30 -1.43
CA GLU A 93 -25.43 8.94 -1.51
C GLU A 93 -24.16 8.78 -0.64
N TYR A 94 -24.10 7.76 0.22
CA TYR A 94 -22.87 7.38 0.90
C TYR A 94 -22.12 6.33 0.06
N ASN A 95 -20.85 6.60 -0.21
CA ASN A 95 -19.92 5.69 -0.87
C ASN A 95 -19.14 4.89 0.18
N PHE A 96 -19.54 3.63 0.38
CA PHE A 96 -18.73 2.61 1.04
C PHE A 96 -17.74 2.04 0.02
N ARG A 97 -16.46 2.46 0.09
CA ARG A 97 -15.40 2.02 -0.84
C ARG A 97 -14.14 1.51 -0.16
N PRO A 98 -14.22 0.67 0.89
CA PRO A 98 -13.02 0.10 1.48
C PRO A 98 -12.41 -0.97 0.56
N SER A 99 -11.19 -1.35 0.88
CA SER A 99 -10.64 -2.65 0.54
C SER A 99 -11.11 -3.66 1.59
N ILE A 100 -11.81 -4.70 1.15
CA ILE A 100 -12.25 -5.79 2.02
C ILE A 100 -11.15 -6.84 2.00
N SER A 101 -10.65 -7.23 3.16
CA SER A 101 -9.56 -8.18 3.34
C SER A 101 -10.02 -9.44 4.04
N MET A 102 -9.55 -10.60 3.58
CA MET A 102 -9.71 -11.88 4.27
C MET A 102 -8.45 -12.73 4.06
N GLY A 103 -8.09 -13.54 5.05
CA GLY A 103 -6.91 -14.39 4.92
C GLY A 103 -6.90 -15.57 5.88
N LEU A 104 -6.14 -16.58 5.50
CA LEU A 104 -5.91 -17.80 6.27
C LEU A 104 -4.41 -18.14 6.23
N GLY A 105 -3.86 -18.44 7.39
CA GLY A 105 -2.45 -18.75 7.58
C GLY A 105 -2.27 -20.02 8.38
N TYR A 106 -1.26 -20.79 8.00
CA TYR A 106 -0.66 -21.86 8.79
C TYR A 106 0.63 -21.34 9.41
N THR A 107 0.75 -21.45 10.73
CA THR A 107 1.91 -21.03 11.49
C THR A 107 2.65 -22.23 12.07
N SER A 108 3.99 -22.20 11.96
CA SER A 108 4.88 -23.18 12.58
C SER A 108 6.23 -22.54 12.89
N SER A 109 7.05 -23.23 13.69
CA SER A 109 8.41 -22.78 14.03
C SER A 109 9.38 -22.79 12.84
N LEU A 110 9.18 -23.67 11.85
CA LEU A 110 10.07 -23.80 10.70
C LEU A 110 9.68 -22.84 9.58
N ILE A 111 8.45 -23.00 9.07
CA ILE A 111 7.90 -22.22 7.97
C ILE A 111 6.43 -21.96 8.26
N SER A 112 6.03 -20.70 8.21
CA SER A 112 4.64 -20.29 8.23
C SER A 112 4.26 -19.80 6.83
N VAL A 113 3.08 -20.17 6.35
CA VAL A 113 2.56 -19.75 5.03
C VAL A 113 1.14 -19.27 5.18
N GLY A 114 0.75 -18.30 4.37
CA GLY A 114 -0.61 -17.83 4.36
C GLY A 114 -1.02 -17.26 3.02
N VAL A 115 -2.32 -17.22 2.83
CA VAL A 115 -2.95 -16.57 1.68
C VAL A 115 -3.89 -15.50 2.19
N GLY A 116 -3.86 -14.37 1.51
CA GLY A 116 -4.77 -13.25 1.70
C GLY A 116 -5.51 -12.95 0.41
N TYR A 117 -6.61 -12.24 0.54
CA TYR A 117 -7.35 -11.74 -0.59
C TYR A 117 -7.99 -10.41 -0.24
N ASN A 118 -7.82 -9.43 -1.13
CA ASN A 118 -8.44 -8.13 -0.99
C ASN A 118 -9.33 -7.81 -2.18
N VAL A 119 -10.46 -7.17 -1.93
CA VAL A 119 -11.31 -6.58 -2.96
C VAL A 119 -11.43 -5.09 -2.71
N THR A 120 -10.87 -4.27 -3.60
CA THR A 120 -11.01 -2.81 -3.54
C THR A 120 -12.16 -2.37 -4.44
N LEU A 121 -13.16 -1.73 -3.84
CA LEU A 121 -14.31 -1.21 -4.57
C LEU A 121 -13.96 0.13 -5.24
N GLY A 122 -14.18 0.20 -6.55
CA GLY A 122 -13.95 1.40 -7.37
C GLY A 122 -15.19 2.29 -7.53
N PRO A 123 -15.23 3.14 -8.57
CA PRO A 123 -16.44 3.86 -8.94
C PRO A 123 -17.49 2.91 -9.55
N ARG A 124 -18.76 3.30 -9.44
CA ARG A 124 -19.84 2.68 -10.22
C ARG A 124 -19.84 3.26 -11.62
N VAL A 125 -19.97 2.40 -12.63
CA VAL A 125 -20.02 2.82 -14.03
C VAL A 125 -21.22 2.20 -14.72
N LYS A 126 -21.81 2.94 -15.66
CA LYS A 126 -22.82 2.41 -16.57
C LYS A 126 -22.11 1.54 -17.61
N LYS A 127 -22.47 0.27 -17.68
CA LYS A 127 -22.01 -0.65 -18.71
C LYS A 127 -23.16 -1.08 -19.59
N TYR A 128 -22.91 -1.18 -20.88
CA TYR A 128 -23.87 -1.76 -21.82
C TYR A 128 -23.89 -3.29 -21.71
N ASN A 129 -22.78 -3.92 -21.31
CA ASN A 129 -22.64 -5.38 -21.20
C ASN A 129 -23.14 -6.13 -22.45
N GLY A 130 -22.97 -5.53 -23.63
CA GLY A 130 -23.44 -6.09 -24.89
C GLY A 130 -24.93 -5.87 -25.21
N ASN A 131 -25.68 -5.16 -24.37
CA ASN A 131 -27.03 -4.68 -24.67
C ASN A 131 -26.93 -3.28 -25.27
N ALA A 132 -27.37 -3.09 -26.52
CA ALA A 132 -27.23 -1.81 -27.22
C ALA A 132 -28.21 -0.72 -26.77
N THR A 133 -29.25 -1.06 -26.02
CA THR A 133 -30.35 -0.13 -25.67
C THR A 133 -30.44 0.19 -24.19
N GLN A 134 -29.75 -0.57 -23.32
CA GLN A 134 -29.82 -0.39 -21.88
C GLN A 134 -28.44 -0.49 -21.25
N THR A 135 -28.16 0.41 -20.32
CA THR A 135 -26.98 0.33 -19.47
C THR A 135 -27.34 -0.19 -18.08
N LYS A 136 -26.50 -1.04 -17.52
CA LYS A 136 -26.57 -1.46 -16.11
C LYS A 136 -25.51 -0.71 -15.31
N LEU A 137 -25.90 -0.16 -14.16
CA LEU A 137 -24.94 0.37 -13.20
C LEU A 137 -24.20 -0.80 -12.55
N VAL A 138 -22.88 -0.85 -12.71
CA VAL A 138 -22.01 -1.91 -12.19
C VAL A 138 -20.97 -1.32 -11.25
N GLN A 139 -20.78 -1.95 -10.10
CA GLN A 139 -19.71 -1.64 -9.18
C GLN A 139 -18.41 -2.24 -9.71
N GLN A 140 -17.43 -1.39 -10.03
CA GLN A 140 -16.11 -1.88 -10.41
C GLN A 140 -15.32 -2.34 -9.18
N ALA A 141 -14.46 -3.32 -9.36
CA ALA A 141 -13.60 -3.82 -8.30
C ALA A 141 -12.22 -4.25 -8.86
N ALA A 142 -11.19 -4.07 -8.05
CA ALA A 142 -9.89 -4.69 -8.25
C ALA A 142 -9.70 -5.79 -7.21
N HIS A 143 -9.06 -6.86 -7.62
CA HIS A 143 -8.85 -8.07 -6.82
C HIS A 143 -7.36 -8.20 -6.53
N THR A 144 -7.00 -8.42 -5.26
CA THR A 144 -5.61 -8.51 -4.83
C THR A 144 -5.40 -9.77 -3.99
N PRO A 145 -5.21 -10.95 -4.60
CA PRO A 145 -4.64 -12.10 -3.91
C PRO A 145 -3.26 -11.75 -3.35
N VAL A 146 -2.95 -12.33 -2.18
CA VAL A 146 -1.69 -12.10 -1.47
C VAL A 146 -1.12 -13.42 -1.02
N LEU A 147 0.17 -13.63 -1.27
CA LEU A 147 0.95 -14.72 -0.68
C LEU A 147 1.83 -14.17 0.43
N VAL A 148 1.81 -14.81 1.60
CA VAL A 148 2.70 -14.47 2.70
C VAL A 148 3.48 -15.69 3.19
N LEU A 149 4.69 -15.45 3.66
CA LEU A 149 5.56 -16.49 4.18
C LEU A 149 6.46 -15.92 5.27
N ASN A 150 6.64 -16.69 6.34
CA ASN A 150 7.73 -16.51 7.30
C ASN A 150 8.57 -17.77 7.34
N ALA A 151 9.89 -17.61 7.43
CA ALA A 151 10.83 -18.72 7.56
C ALA A 151 12.03 -18.30 8.42
N MET A 152 12.91 -19.26 8.68
CA MET A 152 14.15 -19.05 9.44
C MET A 152 13.86 -18.49 10.84
N ASP A 153 12.96 -19.13 11.58
CA ASP A 153 12.52 -18.66 12.90
C ASP A 153 12.06 -17.19 12.86
N ASN A 154 11.22 -16.88 11.86
CA ASN A 154 10.66 -15.55 11.62
C ASN A 154 11.69 -14.45 11.26
N ALA A 155 12.96 -14.80 11.04
CA ALA A 155 13.98 -13.87 10.56
C ALA A 155 13.76 -13.45 9.10
N PHE A 156 13.15 -14.30 8.28
CA PHE A 156 12.75 -13.95 6.93
C PHE A 156 11.23 -13.85 6.81
N ARG A 157 10.75 -12.76 6.21
CA ARG A 157 9.33 -12.54 5.91
C ARG A 157 9.14 -12.07 4.48
N MET A 158 8.03 -12.48 3.88
CA MET A 158 7.66 -12.16 2.52
C MET A 158 6.16 -11.86 2.44
N ALA A 159 5.80 -10.84 1.66
CA ALA A 159 4.43 -10.59 1.22
C ALA A 159 4.42 -10.23 -0.26
N ILE A 160 3.57 -10.89 -1.04
CA ILE A 160 3.41 -10.69 -2.48
C ILE A 160 1.94 -10.41 -2.78
N PRO A 161 1.51 -9.14 -2.71
CA PRO A 161 0.20 -8.72 -3.19
C PRO A 161 0.21 -8.58 -4.71
N ILE A 162 -0.75 -9.20 -5.38
CA ILE A 162 -0.90 -9.15 -6.85
C ILE A 162 -2.23 -8.49 -7.17
N GLN A 163 -2.21 -7.21 -7.50
CA GLN A 163 -3.41 -6.45 -7.83
C GLN A 163 -3.80 -6.75 -9.28
N VAL A 164 -5.08 -7.03 -9.51
CA VAL A 164 -5.66 -7.33 -10.82
C VAL A 164 -6.93 -6.51 -11.00
N TYR A 165 -7.01 -5.80 -12.10
CA TYR A 165 -8.20 -5.09 -12.53
C TYR A 165 -8.51 -5.43 -13.98
N VAL A 166 -9.76 -5.82 -14.23
CA VAL A 166 -10.26 -6.17 -15.56
C VAL A 166 -11.56 -5.42 -15.80
N MET A 167 -11.66 -4.80 -16.97
CA MET A 167 -12.89 -4.17 -17.41
C MET A 167 -13.11 -4.48 -18.88
N ASN A 168 -14.23 -5.12 -19.18
CA ASN A 168 -14.73 -5.26 -20.53
C ASN A 168 -16.11 -4.58 -20.62
N ASP A 169 -16.37 -3.94 -21.76
CA ASP A 169 -17.70 -3.47 -22.14
C ASP A 169 -17.84 -3.42 -23.67
N LYS A 170 -19.07 -3.46 -24.16
CA LYS A 170 -19.42 -3.24 -25.57
C LYS A 170 -20.54 -2.23 -25.63
N ASP A 171 -20.26 -1.04 -26.13
CA ASP A 171 -21.22 0.06 -26.15
C ASP A 171 -22.35 -0.13 -27.18
N ALA A 172 -23.30 0.80 -27.21
CA ALA A 172 -24.42 0.80 -28.15
C ALA A 172 -24.02 0.81 -29.63
N THR A 173 -22.85 1.38 -29.96
CA THR A 173 -22.31 1.40 -31.33
C THR A 173 -21.63 0.09 -31.72
N GLY A 174 -21.54 -0.85 -30.78
CA GLY A 174 -20.83 -2.11 -30.96
C GLY A 174 -19.33 -2.02 -30.71
N THR A 175 -18.85 -0.87 -30.21
CA THR A 175 -17.45 -0.66 -29.86
C THR A 175 -17.11 -1.44 -28.60
N LYS A 176 -16.19 -2.40 -28.71
CA LYS A 176 -15.69 -3.22 -27.60
C LYS A 176 -14.50 -2.51 -26.97
N THR A 177 -14.53 -2.29 -25.66
CA THR A 177 -13.39 -1.82 -24.88
C THR A 177 -12.96 -2.89 -23.89
N SER A 178 -11.67 -3.21 -23.85
CA SER A 178 -11.05 -4.08 -22.84
C SER A 178 -9.91 -3.34 -22.15
N ILE A 179 -9.81 -3.53 -20.83
CA ILE A 179 -8.72 -3.04 -19.99
C ILE A 179 -8.31 -4.20 -19.09
N ASN A 180 -7.01 -4.49 -19.07
CA ASN A 180 -6.38 -5.43 -18.16
C ASN A 180 -5.20 -4.75 -17.49
N ALA A 181 -5.23 -4.64 -16.18
CA ALA A 181 -4.12 -4.12 -15.40
C ALA A 181 -3.71 -5.13 -14.32
N VAL A 182 -2.42 -5.39 -14.22
CA VAL A 182 -1.83 -6.26 -13.20
C VAL A 182 -0.66 -5.53 -12.58
N SER A 183 -0.56 -5.50 -11.26
CA SER A 183 0.61 -4.94 -10.58
C SER A 183 0.96 -5.71 -9.33
N VAL A 184 2.24 -5.77 -9.03
CA VAL A 184 2.80 -6.43 -7.87
C VAL A 184 3.69 -5.43 -7.13
N ASP A 185 3.49 -5.32 -5.82
CA ASP A 185 4.37 -4.57 -4.92
C ASP A 185 4.82 -5.57 -3.83
N SER A 186 5.78 -6.44 -4.15
CA SER A 186 6.26 -7.47 -3.21
C SER A 186 7.18 -6.86 -2.17
N GLN A 187 7.12 -7.35 -0.92
CA GLN A 187 8.09 -7.05 0.13
C GLN A 187 8.79 -8.32 0.60
N PHE A 188 10.11 -8.20 0.74
CA PHE A 188 10.99 -9.14 1.39
C PHE A 188 11.68 -8.44 2.55
N ARG A 189 11.70 -9.08 3.70
CA ARG A 189 12.29 -8.55 4.92
C ARG A 189 13.16 -9.60 5.55
N TYR A 190 14.39 -9.22 5.86
CA TYR A 190 15.33 -10.08 6.55
C TYR A 190 15.87 -9.39 7.80
N TYR A 191 15.73 -10.07 8.93
CA TYR A 191 16.34 -9.71 10.20
C TYR A 191 17.65 -10.47 10.31
N THR A 192 18.78 -9.75 10.28
CA THR A 192 20.11 -10.36 10.10
C THR A 192 20.66 -11.00 11.37
N GLY A 193 20.11 -10.64 12.54
CA GLY A 193 20.68 -10.95 13.85
C GLY A 193 21.94 -10.14 14.20
N LEU A 194 22.36 -9.19 13.36
CA LEU A 194 23.51 -8.32 13.59
C LEU A 194 23.10 -6.98 14.22
N ASP A 195 23.81 -6.56 15.26
CA ASP A 195 23.55 -5.29 15.96
C ASP A 195 23.66 -4.06 15.05
N MET A 196 24.68 -4.05 14.18
CA MET A 196 24.96 -2.88 13.33
C MET A 196 24.02 -2.77 12.14
N LEU A 197 23.43 -3.88 11.67
CA LEU A 197 22.55 -3.91 10.51
C LEU A 197 21.39 -4.88 10.78
N PRO A 198 20.51 -4.59 11.76
CA PRO A 198 19.50 -5.52 12.23
C PRO A 198 18.50 -5.92 11.16
N GLN A 199 18.30 -5.10 10.13
CA GLN A 199 17.26 -5.34 9.15
C GLN A 199 17.63 -4.88 7.74
N ILE A 200 17.25 -5.71 6.77
CA ILE A 200 17.28 -5.42 5.34
C ILE A 200 15.84 -5.55 4.81
N ARG A 201 15.39 -4.57 4.01
CA ARG A 201 14.11 -4.65 3.29
C ARG A 201 14.35 -4.46 1.81
N LEU A 202 13.70 -5.30 1.01
CA LEU A 202 13.63 -5.16 -0.44
C LEU A 202 12.16 -5.18 -0.85
N TYR A 203 11.77 -4.20 -1.65
CA TYR A 203 10.51 -4.23 -2.36
C TYR A 203 10.78 -4.40 -3.85
N LEU A 204 10.05 -5.29 -4.50
CA LEU A 204 10.06 -5.47 -5.95
C LEU A 204 8.71 -5.07 -6.51
N LYS A 205 8.74 -4.20 -7.50
CA LYS A 205 7.56 -3.55 -8.05
C LYS A 205 7.48 -3.84 -9.54
N PHE A 206 6.34 -4.32 -9.98
CA PHE A 206 6.05 -4.51 -11.39
C PHE A 206 4.62 -4.06 -11.68
N GLY A 207 4.39 -3.42 -12.82
CA GLY A 207 3.06 -3.04 -13.24
C GLY A 207 2.92 -3.22 -14.74
N HIS A 208 1.79 -3.76 -15.15
CA HIS A 208 1.41 -4.00 -16.52
C HIS A 208 0.00 -3.46 -16.76
N HIS A 209 -0.19 -2.81 -17.90
CA HIS A 209 -1.48 -2.31 -18.36
C HIS A 209 -1.60 -2.58 -19.87
N ASP A 210 -2.70 -3.22 -20.25
CA ASP A 210 -3.13 -3.38 -21.64
C ASP A 210 -4.54 -2.82 -21.78
N SER A 211 -4.75 -1.99 -22.81
CA SER A 211 -6.08 -1.55 -23.20
C SER A 211 -6.27 -1.64 -24.70
N GLU A 212 -7.46 -2.09 -25.10
CA GLU A 212 -7.83 -2.22 -26.50
C GLU A 212 -9.26 -1.73 -26.74
N THR A 213 -9.46 -1.01 -27.83
CA THR A 213 -10.78 -0.64 -28.34
C THR A 213 -10.93 -1.22 -29.74
N LYS A 214 -12.07 -1.86 -30.01
CA LYS A 214 -12.41 -2.42 -31.33
C LYS A 214 -13.76 -1.90 -31.79
N LEU A 215 -13.83 -1.46 -33.04
CA LEU A 215 -15.08 -1.16 -33.73
C LEU A 215 -15.23 -2.14 -34.89
N ALA A 216 -16.38 -2.83 -34.98
CA ALA A 216 -16.62 -3.87 -35.99
C ALA A 216 -15.47 -4.91 -36.11
N ASP A 217 -14.95 -5.34 -34.94
CA ASP A 217 -13.81 -6.27 -34.79
C ASP A 217 -12.46 -5.79 -35.34
N VAL A 218 -12.38 -4.53 -35.81
CA VAL A 218 -11.12 -3.86 -36.15
C VAL A 218 -10.60 -3.11 -34.93
N THR A 219 -9.36 -3.38 -34.54
CA THR A 219 -8.68 -2.65 -33.45
C THR A 219 -8.45 -1.19 -33.85
N THR A 220 -9.10 -0.27 -33.14
CA THR A 220 -8.97 1.18 -33.37
C THR A 220 -7.90 1.78 -32.47
N THR A 221 -7.77 1.31 -31.24
CA THR A 221 -6.73 1.74 -30.30
C THR A 221 -6.19 0.53 -29.55
N LYS A 222 -4.86 0.46 -29.39
CA LYS A 222 -4.20 -0.52 -28.52
C LYS A 222 -3.07 0.14 -27.76
N MET A 223 -2.96 -0.14 -26.47
CA MET A 223 -1.89 0.37 -25.61
C MET A 223 -1.36 -0.74 -24.74
N LYS A 224 -0.04 -0.88 -24.71
CA LYS A 224 0.66 -1.71 -23.74
C LYS A 224 1.66 -0.84 -22.98
N ALA A 225 1.61 -0.91 -21.65
CA ALA A 225 2.50 -0.18 -20.76
C ALA A 225 2.99 -1.11 -19.65
N GLU A 226 4.29 -1.05 -19.36
CA GLU A 226 4.94 -1.88 -18.35
C GLU A 226 5.86 -1.02 -17.49
N THR A 227 6.00 -1.35 -16.21
CA THR A 227 6.85 -0.61 -15.28
C THR A 227 7.59 -1.59 -14.39
N PHE A 228 8.78 -1.19 -13.98
CA PHE A 228 9.58 -1.92 -13.01
C PHE A 228 10.15 -0.95 -11.98
N GLY A 229 10.27 -1.41 -10.74
CA GLY A 229 10.92 -0.65 -9.71
C GLY A 229 11.33 -1.49 -8.53
N PHE A 230 12.10 -0.88 -7.64
CA PHE A 230 12.45 -1.46 -6.36
C PHE A 230 12.53 -0.38 -5.28
N ASP A 231 12.47 -0.82 -4.03
CA ASP A 231 12.82 -0.02 -2.86
C ASP A 231 13.73 -0.88 -1.99
N PHE A 232 14.96 -0.44 -1.80
CA PHE A 232 15.94 -1.14 -0.99
C PHE A 232 16.24 -0.31 0.25
N ARG A 233 16.15 -0.95 1.42
CA ARG A 233 16.37 -0.29 2.71
C ARG A 233 17.35 -1.08 3.55
N LEU A 234 18.36 -0.37 4.04
CA LEU A 234 19.28 -0.84 5.06
C LEU A 234 18.96 -0.11 6.35
N HIS A 235 18.72 -0.88 7.41
CA HIS A 235 18.45 -0.36 8.74
C HIS A 235 19.63 -0.71 9.63
N PHE A 236 20.29 0.32 10.14
CA PHE A 236 21.41 0.20 11.08
C PHE A 236 20.90 0.33 12.51
N GLY A 237 21.58 -0.29 13.47
CA GLY A 237 21.18 -0.27 14.88
C GLY A 237 22.19 0.47 15.76
N ALA A 238 21.69 1.33 16.64
CA ALA A 238 22.47 1.96 17.70
C ALA A 238 21.56 2.24 18.92
N MET A 239 22.17 2.37 20.10
CA MET A 239 21.48 2.80 21.33
C MET A 239 22.25 3.96 21.94
N VAL A 240 21.53 4.98 22.39
CA VAL A 240 22.07 6.05 23.21
C VAL A 240 21.19 6.11 24.46
N GLU A 241 21.75 5.67 25.58
CA GLU A 241 21.01 5.51 26.84
C GLU A 241 19.76 4.63 26.64
N GLU A 242 18.58 5.18 26.91
CA GLU A 242 17.28 4.50 26.80
C GLU A 242 16.60 4.73 25.42
N VAL A 243 17.26 5.45 24.51
CA VAL A 243 16.74 5.77 23.19
C VAL A 243 17.37 4.86 22.15
N ALA A 244 16.52 4.15 21.40
CA ALA A 244 16.94 3.36 20.25
C ALA A 244 17.06 4.26 19.01
N LEU A 245 18.21 4.17 18.35
CA LEU A 245 18.48 4.86 17.10
C LEU A 245 18.60 3.86 15.97
N GLN A 246 17.93 4.16 14.86
CA GLN A 246 17.92 3.33 13.68
C GLN A 246 18.23 4.17 12.43
N PRO A 247 19.50 4.46 12.11
CA PRO A 247 19.84 5.07 10.85
C PRO A 247 19.35 4.20 9.69
N ILE A 248 18.76 4.83 8.67
CA ILE A 248 18.17 4.14 7.51
C ILE A 248 18.73 4.74 6.24
N VAL A 249 19.17 3.88 5.32
CA VAL A 249 19.45 4.27 3.94
C VAL A 249 18.38 3.65 3.07
N LYS A 250 17.56 4.47 2.42
CA LYS A 250 16.53 4.03 1.47
C LYS A 250 16.88 4.46 0.06
N ILE A 251 16.82 3.53 -0.88
CA ILE A 251 17.01 3.78 -2.31
C ILE A 251 15.76 3.27 -3.01
N GLN A 252 15.06 4.16 -3.71
CA GLN A 252 13.86 3.81 -4.47
C GLN A 252 14.09 4.13 -5.94
N PHE A 253 13.78 3.18 -6.81
CA PHE A 253 13.88 3.36 -8.24
C PHE A 253 12.59 2.87 -8.91
N ASN A 254 12.04 3.65 -9.82
CA ASN A 254 10.90 3.24 -10.65
C ASN A 254 11.15 3.70 -12.09
N THR A 255 10.85 2.88 -13.08
CA THR A 255 11.03 3.20 -14.50
C THR A 255 9.87 2.68 -15.33
N ALA A 256 9.56 3.41 -16.40
CA ALA A 256 8.79 2.84 -17.51
C ALA A 256 9.63 1.76 -18.21
N LEU A 257 8.96 0.73 -18.71
CA LEU A 257 9.53 -0.30 -19.58
C LEU A 257 8.99 -0.10 -21.00
N GLY A 258 9.89 0.23 -21.91
CA GLY A 258 9.55 0.56 -23.28
C GLY A 258 9.26 2.04 -23.47
N LYS A 259 8.98 2.41 -24.72
CA LYS A 259 8.99 3.81 -25.19
C LYS A 259 7.59 4.38 -25.46
N ASN A 260 6.54 3.67 -25.07
CA ASN A 260 5.17 3.98 -25.50
C ASN A 260 4.32 4.68 -24.41
N HIS A 261 4.91 4.99 -23.25
CA HIS A 261 4.25 5.69 -22.15
C HIS A 261 5.25 6.35 -21.21
N ASN A 262 4.78 7.30 -20.38
CA ASN A 262 5.62 8.04 -19.43
C ASN A 262 5.49 7.61 -17.98
N THR A 263 4.49 6.77 -17.67
CA THR A 263 4.21 6.33 -16.30
C THR A 263 5.35 5.46 -15.78
N THR A 264 5.96 5.84 -14.65
CA THR A 264 7.07 5.11 -14.01
C THR A 264 6.62 4.08 -13.00
N LYS A 265 5.37 4.15 -12.52
CA LYS A 265 4.75 3.13 -11.66
C LYS A 265 3.29 2.91 -12.07
N ILE A 266 2.96 1.70 -12.51
CA ILE A 266 1.59 1.28 -12.80
C ILE A 266 1.07 0.47 -11.61
N GLN A 267 -0.11 0.83 -11.10
CA GLN A 267 -0.85 0.05 -10.10
C GLN A 267 -2.28 -0.18 -10.59
N ALA A 268 -2.74 -1.44 -10.58
CA ALA A 268 -4.04 -1.81 -11.13
C ALA A 268 -5.19 -1.05 -10.44
N ILE A 269 -5.05 -0.77 -9.15
CA ILE A 269 -6.05 -0.01 -8.37
C ILE A 269 -6.10 1.46 -8.79
N ASN A 270 -4.97 2.05 -9.20
CA ASN A 270 -4.96 3.42 -9.73
C ASN A 270 -5.65 3.47 -11.10
N ILE A 271 -5.53 2.42 -11.91
CA ILE A 271 -6.25 2.29 -13.18
C ILE A 271 -7.76 2.12 -12.96
N LEU A 272 -8.18 1.32 -11.97
CA LEU A 272 -9.59 1.19 -11.58
C LEU A 272 -10.23 2.55 -11.22
N LYS A 273 -9.45 3.45 -10.63
CA LYS A 273 -9.94 4.73 -10.08
C LYS A 273 -9.81 5.91 -11.03
N SER A 274 -8.80 5.90 -11.89
CA SER A 274 -8.62 6.95 -12.89
C SER A 274 -9.68 6.78 -13.97
N ASP A 275 -10.40 7.84 -14.31
CA ASP A 275 -11.22 7.89 -15.53
C ASP A 275 -10.28 7.82 -16.75
N ARG A 276 -9.86 6.60 -17.13
CA ARG A 276 -9.37 6.12 -18.43
C ARG A 276 -8.29 6.93 -19.20
N SER A 277 -7.72 8.00 -18.65
CA SER A 277 -7.10 9.08 -19.45
C SER A 277 -5.62 9.39 -19.19
N THR A 278 -4.91 8.68 -18.31
CA THR A 278 -3.55 9.08 -17.91
C THR A 278 -2.41 8.46 -18.71
N LEU A 279 -2.70 7.57 -19.67
CA LEU A 279 -1.71 6.92 -20.51
C LEU A 279 -1.93 7.32 -21.98
N ASN A 280 -1.02 8.13 -22.52
CA ASN A 280 -1.14 8.70 -23.87
C ASN A 280 -0.85 7.66 -24.97
N TYR A 281 -1.83 7.44 -25.85
CA TYR A 281 -1.86 6.41 -26.90
C TYR A 281 -0.86 6.60 -28.06
N LEU A 282 -0.14 7.73 -28.12
CA LEU A 282 0.68 8.14 -29.27
C LEU A 282 2.12 8.51 -28.90
N LEU A 283 2.59 8.14 -27.70
CA LEU A 283 3.95 8.47 -27.28
C LEU A 283 4.97 7.54 -27.95
N LYS A 284 6.03 8.15 -28.48
CA LYS A 284 7.28 7.47 -28.84
C LYS A 284 8.42 8.22 -28.16
N ASN A 285 8.80 7.73 -27.00
CA ASN A 285 9.85 8.33 -26.19
C ASN A 285 11.23 8.01 -26.77
N ASP A 286 12.19 8.91 -26.55
CA ASP A 286 13.58 8.64 -26.91
C ASP A 286 14.20 7.61 -25.95
N LYS A 287 13.89 7.75 -24.65
CA LYS A 287 14.39 6.95 -23.53
C LYS A 287 13.27 6.61 -22.55
N ASN A 288 13.50 5.62 -21.69
CA ASN A 288 12.55 5.28 -20.64
C ASN A 288 12.63 6.32 -19.53
N PRO A 289 11.53 7.01 -19.18
CA PRO A 289 11.51 7.87 -18.01
C PRO A 289 11.67 7.05 -16.73
N TYR A 290 12.33 7.64 -15.73
CA TYR A 290 12.59 7.01 -14.44
C TYR A 290 12.53 8.02 -13.30
N GLU A 291 12.33 7.51 -12.09
CA GLU A 291 12.45 8.25 -10.84
C GLU A 291 13.41 7.48 -9.92
N LEU A 292 14.46 8.15 -9.45
CA LEU A 292 15.37 7.66 -8.42
C LEU A 292 15.24 8.54 -7.17
N LYS A 293 15.11 7.92 -6.00
CA LYS A 293 15.12 8.60 -4.70
C LYS A 293 16.19 7.99 -3.80
N ILE A 294 16.99 8.83 -3.17
CA ILE A 294 17.96 8.45 -2.14
C ILE A 294 17.57 9.20 -0.87
N ILE A 295 17.22 8.45 0.16
CA ILE A 295 16.60 8.99 1.38
C ILE A 295 17.34 8.44 2.60
N PRO A 296 18.37 9.15 3.11
CA PRO A 296 18.80 8.97 4.49
C PRO A 296 17.68 9.37 5.47
N ALA A 297 17.46 8.52 6.47
CA ALA A 297 16.54 8.79 7.57
C ALA A 297 17.13 8.29 8.89
N LEU A 298 16.57 8.73 10.00
CA LEU A 298 16.94 8.28 11.34
C LEU A 298 15.67 7.91 12.09
N GLY A 299 15.44 6.62 12.31
CA GLY A 299 14.45 6.14 13.25
C GLY A 299 14.91 6.42 14.69
N ILE A 300 14.01 6.91 15.53
CA ILE A 300 14.25 7.21 16.94
C ILE A 300 13.08 6.61 17.70
N SER A 301 13.36 5.67 18.61
CA SER A 301 12.32 5.05 19.43
C SER A 301 12.62 5.24 20.91
N ALA A 302 11.61 5.67 21.66
CA ALA A 302 11.64 5.76 23.12
C ALA A 302 10.38 5.12 23.69
N ASN A 303 10.52 4.32 24.74
CA ASN A 303 9.42 3.52 25.27
C ASN A 303 9.36 3.62 26.79
N SER A 304 8.15 3.56 27.32
CA SER A 304 7.83 3.47 28.74
C SER A 304 6.73 2.41 28.92
N ASP A 305 6.31 2.15 30.16
CA ASP A 305 5.26 1.17 30.46
C ASP A 305 3.89 1.52 29.85
N ILE A 306 3.65 2.80 29.56
CA ILE A 306 2.35 3.31 29.10
C ILE A 306 2.46 3.94 27.71
N VAL A 307 3.56 4.64 27.42
CA VAL A 307 3.72 5.43 26.19
C VAL A 307 4.93 4.95 25.41
N SER A 308 4.75 4.74 24.11
CA SER A 308 5.83 4.51 23.16
C SER A 308 5.80 5.58 22.07
N LEU A 309 6.98 6.07 21.70
CA LEU A 309 7.19 7.10 20.69
C LEU A 309 8.13 6.58 19.61
N TYR A 310 7.75 6.79 18.35
CA TYR A 310 8.63 6.64 17.19
C TYR A 310 8.70 7.96 16.44
N LEU A 311 9.91 8.36 16.03
CA LEU A 311 10.14 9.47 15.12
C LEU A 311 11.05 9.02 13.98
N GLU A 312 10.80 9.53 12.78
CA GLU A 312 11.64 9.28 11.61
C GLU A 312 11.83 10.57 10.79
N PRO A 313 12.74 11.46 11.21
CA PRO A 313 13.27 12.51 10.35
C PRO A 313 14.00 11.91 9.13
N SER A 314 13.81 12.54 7.97
CA SER A 314 14.37 12.13 6.70
C SER A 314 14.70 13.32 5.81
N LEU A 315 15.74 13.14 4.99
CA LEU A 315 16.13 14.04 3.92
C LEU A 315 16.23 13.21 2.64
N GLY A 316 15.66 13.70 1.54
CA GLY A 316 15.57 12.94 0.29
C GLY A 316 16.04 13.74 -0.91
N LEU A 317 16.92 13.15 -1.72
CA LEU A 317 17.19 13.59 -3.09
C LEU A 317 16.34 12.78 -4.06
N LYS A 318 15.55 13.47 -4.90
CA LYS A 318 14.80 12.88 -6.00
C LYS A 318 15.43 13.32 -7.33
N ILE A 319 15.63 12.36 -8.22
CA ILE A 319 16.10 12.56 -9.59
C ILE A 319 15.02 12.05 -10.53
N THR A 320 14.55 12.92 -11.43
CA THR A 320 13.52 12.58 -12.41
C THR A 320 14.14 12.58 -13.82
N GLY A 321 14.21 11.39 -14.42
CA GLY A 321 14.63 11.20 -15.80
C GLY A 321 13.48 11.40 -16.78
N SER A 322 13.67 12.28 -17.77
CA SER A 322 12.67 12.56 -18.81
C SER A 322 12.57 11.44 -19.85
N ALA A 323 11.44 11.39 -20.56
CA ALA A 323 11.24 10.55 -21.75
C ALA A 323 11.98 11.07 -23.00
N SER A 324 12.33 12.35 -23.04
CA SER A 324 13.03 12.98 -24.17
C SER A 324 14.54 13.05 -23.95
N LYS A 325 15.32 12.80 -24.99
CA LYS A 325 16.80 12.90 -24.94
C LYS A 325 17.29 14.33 -24.76
N ASN A 326 16.49 15.32 -25.17
CA ASN A 326 16.84 16.74 -25.13
C ASN A 326 16.54 17.38 -23.77
N VAL A 327 15.90 16.64 -22.87
CA VAL A 327 15.54 17.12 -21.53
C VAL A 327 16.48 16.49 -20.51
N LYS A 328 17.19 17.35 -19.78
CA LYS A 328 18.08 16.97 -18.68
C LYS A 328 17.30 16.39 -17.51
N GLU A 329 17.96 15.64 -16.64
CA GLU A 329 17.38 15.23 -15.37
C GLU A 329 16.95 16.44 -14.52
N ALA A 330 15.82 16.31 -13.84
CA ALA A 330 15.39 17.25 -12.81
C ALA A 330 15.79 16.71 -11.43
N TYR A 331 16.20 17.61 -10.53
CA TYR A 331 16.67 17.30 -9.19
C TYR A 331 15.84 18.06 -8.16
N ASP A 332 15.26 17.33 -7.20
CA ASP A 332 14.46 17.90 -6.12
C ASP A 332 15.03 17.43 -4.77
N LEU A 333 15.06 18.33 -3.79
CA LEU A 333 15.40 18.01 -2.40
C LEU A 333 14.14 18.13 -1.53
N GLY A 334 13.87 17.13 -0.71
CA GLY A 334 12.73 17.11 0.22
C GLY A 334 13.15 16.71 1.63
N TYR A 335 12.35 17.10 2.62
CA TYR A 335 12.51 16.68 4.00
C TYR A 335 11.16 16.30 4.60
N GLY A 336 11.20 15.45 5.63
CA GLY A 336 10.00 15.10 6.38
C GLY A 336 10.34 14.46 7.71
N VAL A 337 9.42 14.56 8.66
CA VAL A 337 9.45 13.87 9.93
C VAL A 337 8.14 13.11 10.07
N TYR A 338 8.26 11.79 10.20
CA TYR A 338 7.15 10.91 10.55
C TYR A 338 7.16 10.66 12.05
N ALA A 339 5.98 10.56 12.66
CA ALA A 339 5.83 10.33 14.09
C ALA A 339 4.68 9.37 14.40
N GLU A 340 4.91 8.42 15.30
CA GLU A 340 3.88 7.53 15.86
C GLU A 340 3.91 7.63 17.39
N ILE A 341 2.73 7.63 18.00
CA ILE A 341 2.56 7.58 19.45
C ILE A 341 1.61 6.45 19.78
N TYR A 342 2.03 5.61 20.71
CA TYR A 342 1.25 4.50 21.25
C TYR A 342 0.99 4.77 22.73
N ILE A 343 -0.25 4.60 23.15
CA ILE A 343 -0.66 4.67 24.56
C ILE A 343 -1.32 3.35 24.93
N THR A 344 -0.69 2.59 25.82
CA THR A 344 -1.17 1.29 26.31
C THR A 344 -1.58 1.40 27.78
N PRO A 345 -2.76 1.98 28.09
CA PRO A 345 -3.21 2.14 29.48
C PRO A 345 -3.45 0.79 30.17
N LEU A 346 -3.68 -0.27 29.40
CA LEU A 346 -3.77 -1.65 29.85
C LEU A 346 -2.93 -2.53 28.92
N LYS A 347 -2.43 -3.66 29.44
CA LYS A 347 -1.58 -4.60 28.67
C LYS A 347 -2.20 -5.08 27.35
N ASN A 348 -3.52 -5.08 27.26
CA ASN A 348 -4.25 -5.58 26.11
C ASN A 348 -4.99 -4.48 25.32
N LEU A 349 -4.87 -3.21 25.70
CA LEU A 349 -5.55 -2.12 25.02
C LEU A 349 -4.54 -1.06 24.61
N GLU A 350 -4.46 -0.80 23.32
CA GLU A 350 -3.59 0.21 22.71
C GLU A 350 -4.43 1.28 22.03
N TRP A 351 -4.09 2.53 22.27
CA TRP A 351 -4.51 3.66 21.47
C TRP A 351 -3.32 4.16 20.64
N TYR A 352 -3.49 4.16 19.32
CA TYR A 352 -2.50 4.57 18.33
C TYR A 352 -2.82 5.93 17.73
N PHE A 353 -1.81 6.78 17.62
CA PHE A 353 -1.82 8.05 16.91
C PHE A 353 -0.66 8.10 15.92
N GLU A 354 -0.92 8.70 14.75
CA GLU A 354 0.07 8.90 13.71
C GLU A 354 0.01 10.35 13.22
N ALA A 355 1.18 10.93 12.96
CA ALA A 355 1.28 12.26 12.38
C ALA A 355 2.52 12.39 11.50
N ASN A 356 2.45 13.28 10.52
CA ASN A 356 3.55 13.62 9.63
C ASN A 356 3.67 15.12 9.48
N ILE A 357 4.92 15.60 9.39
CA ILE A 357 5.24 16.99 9.04
C ILE A 357 6.30 16.97 7.93
N GLY A 358 6.11 17.78 6.91
CA GLY A 358 7.09 17.87 5.82
C GLY A 358 6.63 18.80 4.71
N ASN A 359 7.43 18.83 3.65
CA ASN A 359 7.11 19.54 2.41
C ASN A 359 6.85 18.57 1.24
N VAL A 360 6.68 17.28 1.54
CA VAL A 360 6.45 16.22 0.55
C VAL A 360 4.97 15.84 0.55
N GLY A 361 4.19 16.50 -0.31
CA GLY A 361 2.73 16.37 -0.44
C GLY A 361 2.03 17.74 -0.54
N ASN A 362 0.70 17.77 -0.67
CA ASN A 362 -0.11 19.01 -0.68
C ASN A 362 -0.22 19.70 0.70
N THR A 363 0.61 19.30 1.67
CA THR A 363 0.52 19.77 3.05
C THR A 363 1.88 20.32 3.46
N GLU A 364 1.97 21.65 3.56
CA GLU A 364 2.99 22.30 4.35
C GLU A 364 2.50 22.32 5.81
N GLY A 365 3.25 21.69 6.73
CA GLY A 365 2.94 21.69 8.16
C GLY A 365 2.56 20.33 8.75
N LEU A 366 2.02 20.34 9.96
CA LEU A 366 1.64 19.13 10.72
C LEU A 366 0.30 18.59 10.22
N ALA A 367 0.29 17.33 9.80
CA ALA A 367 -0.91 16.56 9.52
C ALA A 367 -0.97 15.37 10.47
N PHE A 368 -2.12 15.15 11.10
CA PHE A 368 -2.41 13.83 11.69
C PHE A 368 -2.69 12.86 10.53
N ALA A 369 -2.42 11.58 10.74
CA ALA A 369 -2.75 10.53 9.77
C ALA A 369 -4.06 9.80 10.15
N GLY A 370 -4.71 9.27 9.11
CA GLY A 370 -6.09 8.77 9.17
C GLY A 370 -6.20 7.39 9.83
N THR A 371 -5.08 6.85 10.29
CA THR A 371 -4.89 5.51 10.86
C THR A 371 -5.07 5.49 12.39
N THR A 372 -5.38 6.64 13.02
CA THR A 372 -5.55 6.76 14.48
C THR A 372 -6.72 5.89 14.99
N GLY A 373 -6.55 5.23 16.14
CA GLY A 373 -7.61 4.47 16.80
C GLY A 373 -7.11 3.38 17.74
N ILE A 374 -7.93 2.35 17.97
CA ILE A 374 -7.71 1.37 19.03
C ILE A 374 -7.33 -0.01 18.46
N THR A 375 -6.37 -0.66 19.11
CA THR A 375 -6.11 -2.10 18.99
C THR A 375 -6.39 -2.78 20.33
N TRP A 376 -7.22 -3.82 20.33
CA TRP A 376 -7.42 -4.69 21.49
C TRP A 376 -6.76 -6.03 21.23
N TYR A 377 -5.72 -6.35 22.00
CA TYR A 377 -5.07 -7.66 21.98
C TYR A 377 -5.90 -8.69 22.75
N LEU A 378 -6.24 -9.77 22.08
CA LEU A 378 -7.08 -10.84 22.60
C LEU A 378 -6.22 -12.04 22.97
N PRO A 379 -6.64 -12.87 23.94
CA PRO A 379 -5.96 -14.13 24.24
C PRO A 379 -5.92 -15.05 23.01
N ALA A 380 -4.89 -15.91 22.94
CA ALA A 380 -4.88 -17.06 22.05
C ALA A 380 -6.07 -17.98 22.42
N LEU A 381 -6.78 -18.50 21.41
CA LEU A 381 -7.90 -19.42 21.58
C LEU A 381 -7.43 -20.87 21.58
#